data_AF-A0A8H4XQM7-F1
#
_entry.id   AF-A0A8H4XQM7-F1
#
_cell.length_a   1.000
_cell.length_b   1.000
_cell.length_c   1.000
_cell.angle_alpha   90.00
_cell.angle_beta   90.00
_cell.angle_gamma   90.00
#
_symmetry.space_group_name_H-M   'P 1'
#
loop_
_entity.id
_entity.type
_entity.pdbx_description
1 polymer ?
#
loop_
_entity_poly.entity_id
_entity_poly.type
_entity_poly.pdbx_seq_one_letter_code
_entity_poly.pdbx_strand_id
1 'polypeptide(L)'
;GSESINKQTSTPFGYKPGSKQSVANLKKQIKNVVWILLENRSFDNILGGVRGRGLDNPTNNGDYCIPQNVSQPNGKQWCTGNKNLDSVTNDPDHSVTGNNFEFFGQFSPSNADIADGKLSATQQGFVNKQLISYPTITPELAAEEVLGYYTEEQIPVLVNLIDEFTTFNYWFSCVPGPTNPNRLCAVSGTADGHGKNDNDFDVSAVEINSIFQEATAKNISWLNYDGTNGAFLPDSLFFD
;
A
#
# COMPACT_ATOMS: atom_id res chain seq x y z
N GLY A 1 14.34 18.47 19.88
CA GLY A 1 13.90 18.00 21.20
C GLY A 1 13.39 16.60 21.04
N SER A 2 13.83 15.66 21.87
CA SER A 2 13.44 14.25 21.79
C SER A 2 11.96 14.10 22.11
N GLU A 3 11.11 13.91 21.10
CA GLU A 3 9.74 13.47 21.31
C GLU A 3 9.75 12.02 21.75
N SER A 4 9.49 11.82 23.03
CA SER A 4 9.21 10.53 23.62
C SER A 4 7.96 9.96 22.96
N ILE A 5 8.12 8.97 22.08
CA ILE A 5 7.04 8.08 21.67
C ILE A 5 6.48 7.49 22.96
N ASN A 6 5.28 7.93 23.33
CA ASN A 6 4.57 7.45 24.50
C ASN A 6 4.22 5.97 24.23
N LYS A 7 5.11 5.04 24.64
CA LYS A 7 4.84 3.61 24.61
C LYS A 7 3.66 3.37 25.53
N GLN A 8 2.46 3.35 24.96
CA GLN A 8 1.25 2.94 25.64
C GLN A 8 1.45 1.46 26.04
N THR A 9 1.89 1.24 27.29
CA THR A 9 2.21 -0.10 27.82
C THR A 9 0.97 -0.89 28.22
N SER A 10 -0.21 -0.25 28.24
CA SER A 10 -1.49 -0.92 28.49
C SER A 10 -2.02 -1.46 27.18
N THR A 11 -2.08 -2.79 27.05
CA THR A 11 -2.77 -3.46 25.95
C THR A 11 -4.22 -2.95 25.86
N PRO A 12 -4.72 -2.57 24.68
CA PRO A 12 -6.13 -2.26 24.51
C PRO A 12 -6.96 -3.42 25.06
N PHE A 13 -7.86 -3.13 26.00
CA PHE A 13 -8.78 -4.11 26.60
C PHE A 13 -8.13 -5.24 27.42
N GLY A 14 -6.87 -5.09 27.84
CA GLY A 14 -6.22 -5.99 28.82
C GLY A 14 -5.70 -7.33 28.27
N TYR A 15 -5.76 -7.56 26.95
CA TYR A 15 -5.18 -8.76 26.35
C TYR A 15 -3.91 -8.46 25.56
N LYS A 16 -2.85 -9.25 25.78
CA LYS A 16 -1.67 -9.22 24.93
C LYS A 16 -2.06 -9.63 23.49
N PRO A 17 -1.70 -8.85 22.45
CA PRO A 17 -1.93 -9.24 21.06
C PRO A 17 -1.38 -10.64 20.76
N GLY A 18 -2.16 -11.45 20.04
CA GLY A 18 -1.81 -12.84 19.69
C GLY A 18 -1.81 -13.84 20.86
N SER A 19 -2.17 -13.43 22.08
CA SER A 19 -2.29 -14.36 23.21
C SER A 19 -3.44 -15.36 23.03
N LYS A 20 -3.37 -16.49 23.74
CA LYS A 20 -4.46 -17.48 23.76
C LYS A 20 -5.79 -16.84 24.13
N GLN A 21 -5.77 -15.90 25.08
CA GLN A 21 -6.95 -15.19 25.55
C GLN A 21 -7.50 -14.22 24.49
N SER A 22 -6.65 -13.42 23.82
CA SER A 22 -7.11 -12.54 22.75
C SER A 22 -7.68 -13.32 21.57
N VAL A 23 -7.03 -14.43 21.19
CA VAL A 23 -7.51 -15.31 20.11
C VAL A 23 -8.82 -15.98 20.49
N ALA A 24 -8.96 -16.46 21.73
CA ALA A 24 -10.22 -17.03 22.22
C ALA A 24 -11.35 -15.98 22.21
N ASN A 25 -11.06 -14.75 22.64
CA ASN A 25 -12.04 -13.66 22.57
C ASN A 25 -12.43 -13.34 21.12
N LEU A 26 -11.46 -13.20 20.21
CA LEU A 26 -11.72 -12.99 18.78
C LEU A 26 -12.64 -14.08 18.22
N LYS A 27 -12.31 -15.35 18.44
CA LYS A 27 -13.13 -16.49 17.98
C LYS A 27 -14.52 -16.52 18.62
N LYS A 28 -14.66 -16.00 19.84
CA LYS A 28 -15.96 -15.92 20.52
C LYS A 28 -16.86 -14.86 19.89
N GLN A 29 -16.31 -13.68 19.61
CA GLN A 29 -17.07 -12.49 19.20
C GLN A 29 -17.23 -12.34 17.68
N ILE A 30 -16.20 -12.72 16.91
CA ILE A 30 -16.18 -12.56 15.46
C ILE A 30 -16.49 -13.91 14.81
N LYS A 31 -17.56 -13.93 14.00
CA LYS A 31 -18.02 -15.11 13.26
C LYS A 31 -17.82 -15.00 11.76
N ASN A 32 -17.86 -13.77 11.25
CA ASN A 32 -17.69 -13.47 9.84
C ASN A 32 -16.63 -12.38 9.71
N VAL A 33 -15.76 -12.53 8.72
CA VAL A 33 -14.81 -11.50 8.30
C VAL A 33 -15.13 -11.20 6.84
N VAL A 34 -15.40 -9.93 6.56
CA VAL A 34 -15.52 -9.44 5.19
C VAL A 34 -14.28 -8.63 4.91
N TRP A 35 -13.52 -9.04 3.90
CA TRP A 35 -12.35 -8.31 3.47
C TRP A 35 -12.63 -7.64 2.13
N ILE A 36 -12.59 -6.31 2.13
CA ILE A 36 -12.68 -5.50 0.91
C ILE A 36 -11.25 -5.10 0.54
N LEU A 37 -10.76 -5.66 -0.55
CA LEU A 37 -9.49 -5.29 -1.14
C LEU A 37 -9.74 -4.22 -2.20
N LEU A 38 -9.12 -3.04 -2.03
CA LEU A 38 -9.17 -1.94 -3.00
C LEU A 38 -7.93 -1.98 -3.90
N GLU A 39 -7.94 -1.19 -4.98
CA GLU A 39 -6.87 -1.19 -5.96
C GLU A 39 -6.20 0.19 -6.16
N ASN A 40 -4.88 0.11 -6.31
CA ASN A 40 -3.87 1.09 -6.72
C ASN A 40 -3.93 2.49 -6.10
N ARG A 41 -3.89 2.53 -4.76
CA ARG A 41 -3.86 3.78 -4.00
C ARG A 41 -2.94 3.68 -2.79
N SER A 42 -2.09 4.69 -2.59
CA SER A 42 -1.25 4.80 -1.39
C SER A 42 -2.02 5.42 -0.22
N PHE A 43 -1.49 5.26 1.00
CA PHE A 43 -2.04 5.87 2.20
C PHE A 43 -2.18 7.39 2.04
N ASP A 44 -1.10 8.07 1.66
CA ASP A 44 -1.12 9.52 1.47
C ASP A 44 -2.02 9.96 0.31
N ASN A 45 -2.23 9.14 -0.70
CA ASN A 45 -3.16 9.49 -1.77
C ASN A 45 -4.63 9.47 -1.28
N ILE A 46 -5.05 8.45 -0.53
CA ILE A 46 -6.42 8.37 0.00
C ILE A 46 -6.61 9.31 1.19
N LEU A 47 -5.68 9.29 2.13
CA LEU A 47 -5.83 9.91 3.44
C LEU A 47 -5.04 11.19 3.60
N GLY A 48 -4.31 11.64 2.58
CA GLY A 48 -3.44 12.81 2.69
C GLY A 48 -4.15 14.11 3.06
N GLY A 49 -5.42 14.25 2.67
CA GLY A 49 -6.26 15.41 2.94
C GLY A 49 -7.11 15.32 4.21
N VAL A 50 -7.07 14.19 4.92
CA VAL A 50 -7.95 13.93 6.07
C VAL A 50 -7.32 14.47 7.35
N ARG A 51 -8.08 15.24 8.14
CA ARG A 51 -7.68 15.74 9.45
C ARG A 51 -8.09 14.74 10.52
N GLY A 52 -7.17 14.37 11.40
CA GLY A 52 -7.50 13.38 12.42
C GLY A 52 -6.37 13.17 13.40
N ARG A 53 -6.72 13.02 14.67
CA ARG A 53 -5.71 12.78 15.71
C ARG A 53 -5.02 11.43 15.46
N GLY A 54 -3.72 11.50 15.22
CA GLY A 54 -2.88 10.31 15.08
C GLY A 54 -2.79 9.77 13.65
N LEU A 55 -3.32 10.47 12.64
CA LEU A 55 -3.01 10.17 11.23
C LEU A 55 -1.62 10.70 10.86
N ASP A 56 -0.80 9.85 10.24
CA ASP A 56 0.53 10.20 9.75
C ASP A 56 0.46 10.54 8.26
N ASN A 57 0.08 11.78 7.94
CA ASN A 57 -0.21 12.22 6.57
C ASN A 57 0.19 13.69 6.34
N PRO A 58 0.24 14.18 5.08
CA PRO A 58 0.59 15.56 4.76
C PRO A 58 -0.23 16.61 5.51
N THR A 59 -1.56 16.48 5.57
CA THR A 59 -2.43 17.50 6.19
C THR A 59 -2.19 17.68 7.68
N ASN A 60 -1.75 16.63 8.40
CA ASN A 60 -1.47 16.70 9.83
C ASN A 60 0.03 16.94 10.15
N ASN A 61 0.96 16.55 9.28
CA ASN A 61 2.40 16.58 9.54
C ASN A 61 3.20 17.58 8.69
N GLY A 62 2.54 18.22 7.72
CA GLY A 62 3.16 19.16 6.78
C GLY A 62 3.41 18.52 5.42
N ASP A 63 3.43 19.37 4.40
CA ASP A 63 3.60 18.91 3.02
C ASP A 63 4.99 18.31 2.78
N TYR A 64 5.04 17.24 2.00
CA TYR A 64 6.30 16.62 1.56
C TYR A 64 6.66 17.16 0.18
N CYS A 65 7.85 17.76 0.08
CA CYS A 65 8.38 18.29 -1.18
C CYS A 65 9.53 17.42 -1.69
N ILE A 66 9.46 17.03 -2.97
CA ILE A 66 10.47 16.21 -3.63
C ILE A 66 10.95 16.87 -4.94
N PRO A 67 12.19 16.59 -5.37
CA PRO A 67 12.72 17.17 -6.60
C PRO A 67 12.03 16.58 -7.82
N GLN A 68 11.94 17.38 -8.88
CA GLN A 68 11.53 16.91 -10.20
C GLN A 68 12.50 15.86 -10.78
N ASN A 69 13.79 15.97 -10.43
CA ASN A 69 14.86 15.11 -10.92
C ASN A 69 15.80 14.76 -9.76
N VAL A 70 15.99 13.46 -9.50
CA VAL A 70 16.82 12.97 -8.38
C VAL A 70 18.30 13.34 -8.51
N SER A 71 18.78 13.59 -9.73
CA SER A 71 20.15 14.09 -9.99
C SER A 71 20.30 15.59 -9.70
N GLN A 72 19.19 16.30 -9.45
CA GLN A 72 19.15 17.72 -9.12
C GLN A 72 18.33 17.95 -7.84
N PRO A 73 18.81 17.48 -6.66
CA PRO A 73 18.03 17.47 -5.43
C PRO A 73 17.62 18.87 -4.93
N ASN A 74 18.41 19.91 -5.25
CA ASN A 74 18.10 21.31 -4.94
C ASN A 74 17.44 22.05 -6.12
N GLY A 75 17.02 21.32 -7.16
CA GLY A 75 16.33 21.86 -8.32
C GLY A 75 14.86 22.17 -8.05
N LYS A 76 14.06 22.24 -9.12
CA LYS A 76 12.61 22.43 -9.03
C LYS A 76 11.99 21.38 -8.10
N GLN A 77 11.29 21.84 -7.08
CA GLN A 77 10.57 21.00 -6.13
C GLN A 77 9.07 20.99 -6.46
N TRP A 78 8.44 19.87 -6.10
CA TRP A 78 7.01 19.66 -6.12
C TRP A 78 6.57 19.15 -4.76
N CYS A 79 5.48 19.67 -4.22
CA CYS A 79 5.00 19.33 -2.89
C CYS A 79 3.67 18.58 -2.98
N THR A 80 3.37 17.82 -1.94
CA THR A 80 2.06 17.21 -1.78
C THR A 80 0.96 18.27 -1.75
N GLY A 81 -0.22 17.91 -2.24
CA GLY A 81 -1.35 18.82 -2.24
C GLY A 81 -2.67 18.16 -2.65
N ASN A 82 -3.76 18.87 -2.38
CA ASN A 82 -5.10 18.49 -2.85
C ASN A 82 -5.12 18.42 -4.39
N LYS A 83 -5.73 17.36 -4.92
CA LYS A 83 -5.96 17.19 -6.35
C LYS A 83 -7.43 17.34 -6.70
N ASN A 84 -7.69 18.10 -7.75
CA ASN A 84 -8.98 18.14 -8.44
C ASN A 84 -8.98 17.22 -9.67
N LEU A 85 -8.51 15.98 -9.50
CA LEU A 85 -8.52 14.97 -10.55
C LEU A 85 -9.58 13.91 -10.23
N ASP A 86 -10.61 13.83 -11.06
CA ASP A 86 -11.60 12.74 -10.98
C ASP A 86 -10.96 11.37 -11.26
N SER A 87 -9.84 11.34 -12.01
CA SER A 87 -9.02 10.15 -12.27
C SER A 87 -7.58 10.52 -12.57
N VAL A 88 -6.64 9.65 -12.18
CA VAL A 88 -5.26 9.65 -12.69
C VAL A 88 -5.29 8.99 -14.07
N THR A 89 -4.76 9.67 -15.09
CA THR A 89 -4.80 9.18 -16.48
C THR A 89 -3.54 8.43 -16.88
N ASN A 90 -2.42 8.69 -16.20
CA ASN A 90 -1.16 8.01 -16.40
C ASN A 90 -0.81 7.23 -15.14
N ASP A 91 -1.12 5.93 -15.16
CA ASP A 91 -0.91 5.01 -14.05
C ASP A 91 0.55 4.99 -13.56
N PRO A 92 0.84 5.47 -12.33
CA PRO A 92 2.20 5.49 -11.81
C PRO A 92 2.83 4.09 -11.80
N ASP A 93 4.15 4.02 -12.00
CA ASP A 93 4.86 2.75 -12.13
C ASP A 93 4.93 2.03 -10.79
N HIS A 94 4.10 1.01 -10.63
CA HIS A 94 4.01 0.18 -9.43
C HIS A 94 4.71 -1.18 -9.61
N SER A 95 5.69 -1.28 -10.54
CA SER A 95 6.58 -2.42 -10.64
C SER A 95 7.66 -2.40 -9.54
N VAL A 96 8.31 -3.54 -9.28
CA VAL A 96 9.44 -3.60 -8.33
C VAL A 96 10.56 -2.63 -8.71
N THR A 97 10.91 -2.55 -9.99
CA THR A 97 11.94 -1.63 -10.49
C THR A 97 11.49 -0.17 -10.47
N GLY A 98 10.20 0.09 -10.67
CA GLY A 98 9.61 1.42 -10.55
C GLY A 98 9.71 1.94 -9.13
N ASN A 99 9.15 1.18 -8.18
CA ASN A 99 9.22 1.48 -6.75
C ASN A 99 10.66 1.62 -6.25
N ASN A 100 11.60 0.78 -6.71
CA ASN A 100 13.02 0.95 -6.39
C ASN A 100 13.55 2.34 -6.79
N PHE A 101 13.19 2.82 -7.99
CA PHE A 101 13.60 4.15 -8.43
C PHE A 101 12.91 5.25 -7.63
N GLU A 102 11.62 5.09 -7.33
CA GLU A 102 10.86 6.06 -6.52
C GLU A 102 11.46 6.22 -5.12
N PHE A 103 11.85 5.10 -4.50
CA PHE A 103 12.34 5.08 -3.13
C PHE A 103 13.82 5.43 -3.04
N PHE A 104 14.66 4.92 -3.94
CA PHE A 104 16.12 5.01 -3.86
C PHE A 104 16.78 5.85 -4.96
N GLY A 105 16.03 6.32 -5.95
CA GLY A 105 16.56 7.00 -7.14
C GLY A 105 17.34 6.06 -8.08
N GLN A 106 17.23 4.74 -7.90
CA GLN A 106 17.96 3.73 -8.67
C GLN A 106 17.01 2.57 -9.03
N PHE A 107 17.06 2.08 -10.27
CA PHE A 107 16.22 0.95 -10.70
C PHE A 107 16.62 -0.40 -10.05
N SER A 108 17.90 -0.53 -9.68
CA SER A 108 18.48 -1.76 -9.13
C SER A 108 19.41 -1.42 -7.97
N PRO A 109 18.85 -0.96 -6.82
CA PRO A 109 19.65 -0.62 -5.66
C PRO A 109 20.34 -1.86 -5.10
N SER A 110 21.56 -1.67 -4.57
CA SER A 110 22.34 -2.74 -3.96
C SER A 110 21.79 -3.11 -2.58
N ASN A 111 21.37 -4.36 -2.39
CA ASN A 111 20.94 -4.86 -1.09
C ASN A 111 22.03 -4.74 -0.01
N ALA A 112 23.31 -4.89 -0.39
CA ALA A 112 24.42 -4.72 0.53
C ALA A 112 24.57 -3.26 0.97
N ASP A 113 24.43 -2.31 0.05
CA ASP A 113 24.52 -0.89 0.39
C ASP A 113 23.32 -0.41 1.22
N ILE A 114 22.12 -0.97 0.99
CA ILE A 114 20.95 -0.74 1.84
C ILE A 114 21.19 -1.30 3.25
N ALA A 115 21.63 -2.56 3.35
CA ALA A 115 21.89 -3.20 4.64
C ALA A 115 23.00 -2.51 5.45
N ASP A 116 24.04 -2.00 4.77
CA ASP A 116 25.14 -1.25 5.37
C ASP A 116 24.78 0.23 5.66
N GLY A 117 23.59 0.69 5.28
CA GLY A 117 23.14 2.08 5.45
C GLY A 117 23.82 3.09 4.50
N LYS A 118 24.57 2.62 3.50
CA LYS A 118 25.21 3.46 2.47
C LYS A 118 24.19 4.01 1.47
N LEU A 119 23.09 3.29 1.27
CA LEU A 119 21.96 3.71 0.44
C LEU A 119 20.69 3.71 1.30
N SER A 120 20.05 4.87 1.41
CA SER A 120 18.79 5.04 2.14
C SER A 120 17.64 5.29 1.17
N ALA A 121 16.44 4.84 1.52
CA ALA A 121 15.23 5.19 0.79
C ALA A 121 14.90 6.67 1.02
N THR A 122 15.23 7.53 0.07
CA THR A 122 15.02 8.98 0.14
C THR A 122 13.59 9.39 -0.18
N GLN A 123 12.84 8.53 -0.89
CA GLN A 123 11.47 8.81 -1.34
C GLN A 123 11.38 10.02 -2.31
N GLN A 124 12.46 10.32 -3.03
CA GLN A 124 12.55 11.50 -3.88
C GLN A 124 12.29 11.22 -5.38
N GLY A 125 12.09 9.96 -5.75
CA GLY A 125 12.07 9.54 -7.15
C GLY A 125 10.73 9.64 -7.86
N PHE A 126 9.61 9.87 -7.16
CA PHE A 126 8.26 9.75 -7.72
C PHE A 126 8.01 10.62 -8.97
N VAL A 127 8.25 11.95 -8.90
CA VAL A 127 8.05 12.84 -10.05
C VAL A 127 8.99 12.46 -11.20
N ASN A 128 10.25 12.18 -10.88
CA ASN A 128 11.22 11.81 -11.89
C ASN A 128 10.83 10.49 -12.57
N LYS A 129 10.34 9.49 -11.82
CA LYS A 129 9.92 8.20 -12.37
C LYS A 129 8.73 8.36 -13.29
N GLN A 130 7.75 9.16 -12.90
CA GLN A 130 6.57 9.45 -13.71
C GLN A 130 6.96 10.08 -15.06
N LEU A 131 7.88 11.06 -15.06
CA LEU A 131 8.40 11.67 -16.29
C LEU A 131 9.20 10.71 -17.17
N ILE A 132 9.85 9.70 -16.58
CA ILE A 132 10.51 8.62 -17.34
C ILE A 132 9.46 7.70 -17.99
N SER A 133 8.41 7.33 -17.25
CA SER A 133 7.32 6.48 -17.77
C SER A 133 6.50 7.18 -18.86
N TYR A 134 6.29 8.48 -18.70
CA TYR A 134 5.41 9.29 -19.54
C TYR A 134 6.16 10.53 -20.05
N PRO A 135 7.06 10.39 -21.05
CA PRO A 135 7.91 11.49 -21.49
C PRO A 135 7.17 12.64 -22.18
N THR A 136 5.88 12.48 -22.49
CA THR A 136 5.05 13.47 -23.19
C THR A 136 4.25 14.38 -22.26
N ILE A 137 4.14 14.05 -20.96
CA ILE A 137 3.38 14.89 -20.01
C ILE A 137 4.24 16.01 -19.44
N THR A 138 3.60 17.06 -18.92
CA THR A 138 4.32 18.15 -18.26
C THR A 138 4.79 17.73 -16.87
N PRO A 139 5.86 18.33 -16.32
CA PRO A 139 6.26 18.11 -14.93
C PRO A 139 5.18 18.45 -13.91
N GLU A 140 4.38 19.47 -14.19
CA GLU A 140 3.21 19.84 -13.38
C GLU A 140 2.22 18.68 -13.29
N LEU A 141 1.84 18.08 -14.43
CA LEU A 141 0.91 16.94 -14.46
C LEU A 141 1.54 15.71 -13.80
N ALA A 142 2.82 15.44 -14.07
CA ALA A 142 3.53 14.33 -13.44
C ALA A 142 3.50 14.43 -11.90
N ALA A 143 3.79 15.62 -11.36
CA ALA A 143 3.68 15.90 -9.93
C ALA A 143 2.23 15.78 -9.43
N GLU A 144 1.28 16.33 -10.17
CA GLU A 144 -0.16 16.20 -9.91
C GLU A 144 -0.70 14.78 -10.10
N GLU A 145 0.06 13.81 -10.61
CA GLU A 145 -0.41 12.41 -10.64
C GLU A 145 0.18 11.62 -9.49
N VAL A 146 1.41 11.90 -9.08
CA VAL A 146 2.10 11.11 -8.05
C VAL A 146 2.09 11.71 -6.64
N LEU A 147 1.95 13.03 -6.45
CA LEU A 147 2.17 13.67 -5.15
C LEU A 147 0.96 14.09 -4.33
N GLY A 148 -0.25 13.86 -4.77
CA GLY A 148 -1.38 14.47 -4.09
C GLY A 148 -2.56 13.56 -3.95
N TYR A 149 -3.52 14.12 -3.26
CA TYR A 149 -4.36 13.37 -2.37
C TYR A 149 -5.80 13.86 -2.43
N TYR A 150 -6.71 13.01 -1.97
CA TYR A 150 -8.11 13.36 -1.82
C TYR A 150 -8.35 14.20 -0.56
N THR A 151 -9.28 15.15 -0.65
CA THR A 151 -9.83 15.86 0.52
C THR A 151 -10.98 15.10 1.15
N GLU A 152 -11.34 15.50 2.37
CA GLU A 152 -12.49 14.94 3.08
C GLU A 152 -13.80 15.05 2.27
N GLU A 153 -13.98 16.14 1.53
CA GLU A 153 -15.16 16.35 0.68
C GLU A 153 -15.24 15.40 -0.52
N GLN A 154 -14.09 14.91 -1.00
CA GLN A 154 -14.02 13.99 -2.14
C GLN A 154 -14.25 12.54 -1.73
N ILE A 155 -13.94 12.19 -0.49
CA ILE A 155 -14.07 10.83 0.05
C ILE A 155 -14.90 10.75 1.34
N PRO A 156 -16.11 11.36 1.41
CA PRO A 156 -16.86 11.52 2.65
C PRO A 156 -17.24 10.18 3.30
N VAL A 157 -17.41 9.12 2.50
CA VAL A 157 -17.70 7.77 3.03
C VAL A 157 -16.48 7.20 3.76
N LEU A 158 -15.27 7.38 3.23
CA LEU A 158 -14.05 6.90 3.89
C LEU A 158 -13.75 7.71 5.15
N VAL A 159 -14.00 9.01 5.14
CA VAL A 159 -13.88 9.88 6.33
C VAL A 159 -14.74 9.34 7.47
N ASN A 160 -16.02 9.02 7.20
CA ASN A 160 -16.90 8.44 8.22
C ASN A 160 -16.38 7.09 8.74
N LEU A 161 -15.76 6.26 7.89
CA LEU A 161 -15.17 4.99 8.35
C LEU A 161 -13.96 5.22 9.26
N ILE A 162 -13.14 6.24 8.98
CA ILE A 162 -11.97 6.58 9.79
C ILE A 162 -12.39 7.10 11.16
N ASP A 163 -13.43 7.93 11.21
CA ASP A 163 -13.93 8.51 12.47
C ASP A 163 -14.58 7.46 13.39
N GLU A 164 -15.23 6.45 12.80
CA GLU A 164 -15.98 5.44 13.55
C GLU A 164 -15.20 4.14 13.82
N PHE A 165 -14.11 3.89 13.09
CA PHE A 165 -13.35 2.64 13.17
C PHE A 165 -11.84 2.84 13.33
N THR A 166 -11.12 1.72 13.48
CA THR A 166 -9.67 1.74 13.62
C THR A 166 -8.98 1.89 12.27
N THR A 167 -8.11 2.89 12.17
CA THR A 167 -7.25 3.13 11.01
C THR A 167 -5.79 2.81 11.36
N PHE A 168 -5.05 2.20 10.43
CA PHE A 168 -3.64 1.85 10.60
C PHE A 168 -2.76 2.77 9.73
N ASN A 169 -1.87 3.56 10.34
CA ASN A 169 -0.90 4.40 9.60
C ASN A 169 0.23 3.60 8.96
N TYR A 170 0.57 2.45 9.55
CA TYR A 170 1.77 1.68 9.21
C TYR A 170 1.39 0.30 8.67
N TRP A 171 0.45 0.29 7.72
CA TRP A 171 0.04 -0.90 6.98
C TRP A 171 0.67 -0.88 5.59
N PHE A 172 1.69 -1.72 5.38
CA PHE A 172 2.48 -1.74 4.15
C PHE A 172 2.14 -2.96 3.29
N SER A 173 2.28 -2.79 1.99
CA SER A 173 2.27 -3.88 1.01
C SER A 173 3.32 -4.94 1.36
N CYS A 174 3.06 -6.19 0.99
CA CYS A 174 3.98 -7.29 1.25
C CYS A 174 5.26 -7.17 0.42
N VAL A 175 5.10 -6.74 -0.83
CA VAL A 175 6.22 -6.41 -1.73
C VAL A 175 5.97 -5.05 -2.37
N PRO A 176 7.03 -4.28 -2.66
CA PRO A 176 6.93 -3.02 -3.39
C PRO A 176 6.74 -3.32 -4.88
N GLY A 177 5.62 -3.94 -5.24
CA GLY A 177 5.36 -4.46 -6.58
C GLY A 177 3.87 -4.42 -6.93
N PRO A 178 3.50 -5.04 -8.05
CA PRO A 178 2.18 -4.82 -8.62
C PRO A 178 1.09 -5.65 -7.94
N THR A 179 -0.12 -5.59 -8.51
CA THR A 179 -1.36 -6.13 -7.97
C THR A 179 -1.27 -7.59 -7.54
N ASN A 180 -0.90 -8.53 -8.43
CA ASN A 180 -1.03 -9.97 -8.17
C ASN A 180 -0.09 -10.50 -7.08
N PRO A 181 1.21 -10.12 -7.03
CA PRO A 181 2.09 -10.49 -5.92
C PRO A 181 1.55 -10.06 -4.54
N ASN A 182 0.96 -8.86 -4.47
CA ASN A 182 0.38 -8.36 -3.22
C ASN A 182 -0.94 -9.04 -2.87
N ARG A 183 -1.80 -9.34 -3.85
CA ARG A 183 -3.01 -10.17 -3.66
C ARG A 183 -2.67 -11.56 -3.17
N LEU A 184 -1.67 -12.21 -3.76
CA LEU A 184 -1.16 -13.52 -3.31
C LEU A 184 -0.71 -13.45 -1.85
N CYS A 185 0.12 -12.48 -1.50
CA CYS A 185 0.58 -12.35 -0.12
C CYS A 185 -0.56 -12.02 0.85
N ALA A 186 -1.56 -11.27 0.40
CA ALA A 186 -2.77 -11.01 1.16
C ALA A 186 -3.48 -12.32 1.59
N VAL A 187 -3.57 -13.30 0.70
CA VAL A 187 -4.33 -14.55 0.95
C VAL A 187 -3.47 -15.74 1.37
N SER A 188 -2.14 -15.66 1.29
CA SER A 188 -1.21 -16.75 1.62
C SER A 188 -0.12 -16.37 2.65
N GLY A 189 0.06 -15.08 2.91
CA GLY A 189 1.09 -14.55 3.81
C GLY A 189 2.49 -14.40 3.20
N THR A 190 2.67 -14.67 1.90
CA THR A 190 3.93 -14.46 1.17
C THR A 190 3.67 -14.15 -0.31
N ALA A 191 4.56 -13.42 -0.98
CA ALA A 191 4.50 -13.22 -2.43
C ALA A 191 5.17 -14.35 -3.22
N ASP A 192 5.72 -15.36 -2.54
CA ASP A 192 6.37 -16.56 -3.11
C ASP A 192 7.40 -16.28 -4.21
N GLY A 193 8.13 -15.17 -4.09
CA GLY A 193 9.14 -14.76 -5.07
C GLY A 193 8.58 -14.07 -6.32
N HIS A 194 7.26 -13.96 -6.46
CA HIS A 194 6.64 -13.18 -7.55
C HIS A 194 6.88 -11.68 -7.35
N GLY A 195 7.43 -11.03 -8.38
CA GLY A 195 7.67 -9.59 -8.42
C GLY A 195 6.91 -8.87 -9.55
N LYS A 196 6.06 -9.60 -10.27
CA LYS A 196 5.30 -9.13 -11.43
C LYS A 196 3.96 -9.85 -11.49
N ASN A 197 3.01 -9.32 -12.26
CA ASN A 197 1.81 -10.05 -12.65
C ASN A 197 2.20 -11.05 -13.75
N ASP A 198 2.72 -12.21 -13.38
CA ASP A 198 3.11 -13.26 -14.32
C ASP A 198 1.99 -14.29 -14.55
N ASN A 199 2.26 -15.20 -15.47
CA ASN A 199 1.29 -16.15 -15.99
C ASN A 199 0.80 -17.15 -14.92
N ASP A 200 1.54 -17.35 -13.83
CA ASP A 200 1.18 -18.34 -12.82
C ASP A 200 -0.14 -18.00 -12.12
N PHE A 201 -0.45 -16.70 -12.02
CA PHE A 201 -1.73 -16.18 -11.52
C PHE A 201 -2.92 -16.45 -12.45
N ASP A 202 -2.68 -16.71 -13.74
CA ASP A 202 -3.72 -16.91 -14.76
C ASP A 202 -3.98 -18.39 -15.06
N VAL A 203 -3.11 -19.28 -14.58
CA VAL A 203 -3.19 -20.72 -14.85
C VAL A 203 -3.17 -21.59 -13.59
N SER A 204 -3.44 -20.98 -12.43
CA SER A 204 -3.52 -21.68 -11.15
C SER A 204 -2.23 -22.44 -10.79
N ALA A 205 -1.06 -21.84 -11.04
CA ALA A 205 0.24 -22.51 -10.88
C ALA A 205 1.00 -22.13 -9.59
N VAL A 206 0.36 -21.45 -8.64
CA VAL A 206 1.01 -21.10 -7.36
C VAL A 206 0.97 -22.27 -6.40
N GLU A 207 2.13 -22.86 -6.10
CA GLU A 207 2.29 -24.11 -5.33
C GLU A 207 2.44 -23.89 -3.80
N ILE A 208 1.69 -22.95 -3.22
CA ILE A 208 1.65 -22.73 -1.76
C ILE A 208 0.23 -22.73 -1.23
N ASN A 209 0.07 -23.02 0.07
CA ASN A 209 -1.25 -23.03 0.69
C ASN A 209 -1.79 -21.60 0.92
N SER A 210 -3.03 -21.39 0.47
CA SER A 210 -3.81 -20.19 0.74
C SER A 210 -4.72 -20.31 1.97
N ILE A 211 -5.23 -19.18 2.44
CA ILE A 211 -6.29 -19.11 3.44
C ILE A 211 -7.56 -19.87 2.99
N PHE A 212 -7.81 -19.97 1.68
CA PHE A 212 -8.95 -20.67 1.13
C PHE A 212 -8.80 -22.19 1.26
N GLN A 213 -7.63 -22.74 0.93
CA GLN A 213 -7.32 -24.16 1.13
C GLN A 213 -7.34 -24.51 2.63
N GLU A 214 -6.78 -23.64 3.49
CA GLU A 214 -6.81 -23.80 4.95
C GLU A 214 -8.24 -23.75 5.53
N ALA A 215 -9.08 -22.86 5.02
CA ALA A 215 -10.49 -22.76 5.43
C ALA A 215 -11.26 -24.02 5.03
N THR A 216 -11.10 -24.49 3.78
CA THR A 216 -11.68 -25.73 3.28
C THR A 216 -11.27 -26.93 4.13
N ALA A 217 -9.98 -27.11 4.40
CA ALA A 217 -9.47 -28.20 5.22
C ALA A 217 -10.03 -28.22 6.66
N LYS A 218 -10.46 -27.05 7.16
CA LYS A 218 -11.05 -26.88 8.50
C LYS A 218 -12.59 -26.81 8.48
N ASN A 219 -13.24 -27.05 7.34
CA ASN A 219 -14.68 -26.90 7.13
C ASN A 219 -15.21 -25.51 7.52
N ILE A 220 -14.43 -24.46 7.26
CA ILE A 220 -14.84 -23.06 7.43
C ILE A 220 -15.40 -22.57 6.09
N SER A 221 -16.63 -22.05 6.10
CA SER A 221 -17.24 -21.48 4.90
C SER A 221 -16.51 -20.23 4.46
N TRP A 222 -16.25 -20.11 3.16
CA TRP A 222 -15.65 -18.93 2.55
C TRP A 222 -16.22 -18.70 1.16
N LEU A 223 -16.12 -17.46 0.69
CA LEU A 223 -16.46 -17.04 -0.66
C LEU A 223 -15.43 -16.02 -1.12
N ASN A 224 -15.01 -16.12 -2.37
CA ASN A 224 -14.24 -15.08 -3.05
C ASN A 224 -15.15 -14.43 -4.10
N TYR A 225 -15.60 -13.21 -3.80
CA TYR A 225 -16.35 -12.40 -4.75
C TYR A 225 -15.38 -11.68 -5.68
N ASP A 226 -15.52 -11.91 -6.97
CA ASP A 226 -14.71 -11.27 -8.00
C ASP A 226 -15.49 -10.18 -8.72
N GLY A 227 -14.91 -8.98 -8.73
CA GLY A 227 -15.43 -7.81 -9.44
C GLY A 227 -14.67 -7.48 -10.72
N THR A 228 -13.69 -8.29 -11.11
CA THR A 228 -12.85 -8.03 -12.30
C THR A 228 -13.55 -8.32 -13.62
N ASN A 229 -14.79 -8.83 -13.59
CA ASN A 229 -15.57 -9.21 -14.78
C ASN A 229 -14.81 -10.16 -15.71
N GLY A 230 -13.98 -11.04 -15.16
CA GLY A 230 -13.20 -12.03 -15.92
C GLY A 230 -11.93 -11.48 -16.57
N ALA A 231 -11.49 -10.28 -16.20
CA ALA A 231 -10.20 -9.75 -16.65
C ALA A 231 -9.02 -10.57 -16.09
N PHE A 232 -9.17 -11.14 -14.89
CA PHE A 232 -8.19 -12.00 -14.23
C PHE A 232 -8.89 -13.14 -13.49
N LEU A 233 -8.13 -14.15 -13.06
CA LEU A 233 -8.66 -15.15 -12.14
C LEU A 233 -8.96 -14.53 -10.78
N PRO A 234 -10.04 -14.96 -10.08
CA PRO A 234 -10.23 -14.63 -8.67
C PRO A 234 -9.04 -15.13 -7.85
N ASP A 235 -8.69 -14.39 -6.79
CA ASP A 235 -7.54 -14.70 -5.92
C ASP A 235 -7.53 -16.16 -5.41
N SER A 236 -8.71 -16.77 -5.20
CA SER A 236 -8.83 -18.18 -4.78
C SER A 236 -8.41 -19.20 -5.83
N LEU A 237 -8.23 -18.79 -7.09
CA LEU A 237 -7.81 -19.63 -8.22
C LEU A 237 -6.36 -19.37 -8.65
N PHE A 238 -5.58 -18.64 -7.86
CA PHE A 238 -4.12 -18.55 -8.10
C PHE A 238 -3.40 -19.89 -7.85
N PHE A 239 -3.99 -20.77 -7.05
CA PHE A 239 -3.36 -21.95 -6.48
C PHE A 239 -3.74 -23.24 -7.24
N ASP A 240 -2.81 -24.20 -7.27
CA ASP A 240 -3.02 -25.58 -7.78
C ASP A 240 -3.88 -26.45 -6.84
#